data_AF-U3K3R7-F1
#
_entry.id   AF-U3K3R7-F1
#
_cell.length_a   1.000
_cell.length_b   1.000
_cell.length_c   1.000
_cell.angle_alpha   90.00
_cell.angle_beta   90.00
_cell.angle_gamma   90.00
#
_symmetry.space_group_name_H-M   'P 1'
#
loop_
_entity.id
_entity.type
_entity.pdbx_description
1 polymer ?
#
loop_
_entity_poly.entity_id
_entity_poly.type
_entity_poly.pdbx_seq_one_letter_code
_entity_poly.pdbx_strand_id
1 'polypeptide(L)'
;GGGGPPAEEEEEDFDDSLVAVDTYNCDLHFKVARDRYSGYPLTIEGFAYLWSGARATYGARHGRVCFEVKVLEEISVTHLPSSEPDPHVVRVGWSLDSCSTQLGEEPFSYGYGGTGRKSTDAKFQSYGETFGESDVIACLADFEAGAEVELSFQKNGRWLGVAFRVPRAALAGRPLFPHVLVKNCAVEFNFGQRPEPFWPLPAGFTLIQHLPLGQRLRGTQGPKSKAECEILMMVGLPAAGKTTWAVKHAAANPGKRYNILGTNAIMDKMRVMGLRRQRNYAGRWDVLIQQATQCLNRLIQIAARKRRNYILDQEDSSPDTRFEWERAQNRSEMATKTRFRPVFPGKDVPDHAVLEMKANFTLPEAGEFLDSVQFVELQRDEAAALVRRYNEEGRSGRGGGGGGGGGGGGGGGGGGGGGGGGGGGGGGGGGGGGGGGGGGG
;
A
#
# COMPACT_ATOMS: atom_id res chain seq x y z
N GLY A 1 16.58 3.07 27.85
CA GLY A 1 15.39 2.69 28.63
C GLY A 1 14.44 1.98 27.69
N GLY A 2 14.16 0.70 27.94
CA GLY A 2 13.22 -0.07 27.13
C GLY A 2 11.80 0.44 27.38
N GLY A 3 11.21 1.09 26.37
CA GLY A 3 9.79 1.38 26.39
C GLY A 3 9.03 0.06 26.38
N GLY A 4 8.06 -0.09 27.27
CA GLY A 4 7.16 -1.24 27.28
C GLY A 4 6.43 -1.38 25.93
N PRO A 5 5.87 -2.57 25.64
CA PRO A 5 5.19 -2.82 24.38
C PRO A 5 4.07 -1.79 24.14
N PRO A 6 3.87 -1.36 22.88
CA PRO A 6 2.80 -0.42 22.56
C PRO A 6 1.46 -1.00 22.99
N ALA A 7 0.67 -0.20 23.73
CA ALA A 7 -0.67 -0.58 24.15
C ALA A 7 -1.52 -1.00 22.94
N GLU A 8 -2.29 -2.07 23.12
CA GLU A 8 -3.28 -2.50 22.13
C GLU A 8 -4.29 -1.38 21.93
N GLU A 9 -4.76 -1.21 20.69
CA GLU A 9 -5.88 -0.32 20.43
C GLU A 9 -7.10 -0.93 21.13
N GLU A 10 -7.62 -0.29 22.18
CA GLU A 10 -8.84 -0.73 22.86
C GLU A 10 -9.94 -0.89 21.81
N GLU A 11 -10.45 -2.11 21.65
CA GLU A 11 -11.57 -2.36 20.74
C GLU A 11 -12.82 -1.81 21.42
N GLU A 12 -13.27 -0.65 20.96
CA GLU A 12 -14.49 -0.02 21.44
C GLU A 12 -15.67 -0.99 21.20
N ASP A 13 -16.45 -1.27 22.25
CA ASP A 13 -17.66 -2.09 22.15
C ASP A 13 -18.60 -1.49 21.10
N PHE A 14 -18.75 -2.21 19.98
CA PHE A 14 -19.63 -1.82 18.88
C PHE A 14 -20.69 -2.89 18.67
N ASP A 15 -21.96 -2.47 18.52
CA ASP A 15 -23.05 -3.40 18.25
C ASP A 15 -22.83 -4.10 16.89
N ASP A 16 -22.48 -5.38 16.98
CA ASP A 16 -22.14 -6.19 15.83
C ASP A 16 -23.33 -6.42 14.89
N SER A 17 -24.57 -6.12 15.30
CA SER A 17 -25.75 -6.19 14.42
C SER A 17 -25.83 -5.04 13.42
N LEU A 18 -25.08 -3.95 13.63
CA LEU A 18 -25.09 -2.76 12.79
C LEU A 18 -24.19 -2.90 11.55
N VAL A 19 -24.65 -2.32 10.45
CA VAL A 19 -23.89 -2.10 9.23
C VAL A 19 -23.08 -0.83 9.39
N ALA A 20 -21.77 -0.96 9.44
CA ALA A 20 -20.83 0.13 9.59
C ALA A 20 -19.54 -0.15 8.82
N VAL A 21 -18.61 0.81 8.78
CA VAL A 21 -17.30 0.60 8.17
C VAL A 21 -16.53 -0.48 8.94
N ASP A 22 -16.08 -1.51 8.25
CA ASP A 22 -15.36 -2.64 8.82
C ASP A 22 -13.90 -2.27 9.14
N THR A 23 -13.56 -2.27 10.43
CA THR A 23 -12.22 -1.95 10.93
C THR A 23 -11.21 -3.07 10.68
N TYR A 24 -11.65 -4.26 10.25
CA TYR A 24 -10.79 -5.34 9.78
C TYR A 24 -10.66 -5.34 8.24
N ASN A 25 -11.77 -5.15 7.52
CA ASN A 25 -11.81 -5.09 6.05
C ASN A 25 -11.55 -3.67 5.49
N CYS A 26 -10.52 -3.00 6.01
CA CYS A 26 -10.03 -1.72 5.52
C CYS A 26 -8.50 -1.70 5.44
N ASP A 27 -7.93 -0.83 4.61
CA ASP A 27 -6.50 -0.58 4.62
C ASP A 27 -6.03 -0.06 5.99
N LEU A 28 -4.81 -0.43 6.41
CA LEU A 28 -4.25 -0.03 7.71
C LEU A 28 -4.16 1.49 7.89
N HIS A 29 -3.97 2.22 6.80
CA HIS A 29 -3.92 3.68 6.76
C HIS A 29 -5.28 4.32 6.47
N PHE A 30 -6.39 3.56 6.50
CA PHE A 30 -7.74 4.11 6.54
C PHE A 30 -8.14 4.32 8.01
N LYS A 31 -8.25 5.57 8.44
CA LYS A 31 -8.75 5.91 9.77
C LYS A 31 -10.27 5.90 9.76
N VAL A 32 -10.83 5.09 10.65
CA VAL A 32 -12.28 4.99 10.86
C VAL A 32 -12.62 5.82 12.11
N ALA A 33 -13.68 6.62 12.03
CA ALA A 33 -14.20 7.35 13.19
C ALA A 33 -14.76 6.37 14.23
N ARG A 34 -14.89 6.81 15.49
CA ARG A 34 -15.40 5.97 16.60
C ARG A 34 -16.78 5.39 16.33
N ASP A 35 -17.66 6.19 15.72
CA ASP A 35 -19.00 5.77 15.33
C ASP A 35 -19.02 4.79 14.14
N ARG A 36 -17.88 4.61 13.46
CA ARG A 36 -17.69 3.78 12.26
C ARG A 36 -18.56 4.17 11.07
N TYR A 37 -19.02 5.42 11.02
CA TYR A 37 -19.79 5.98 9.91
C TYR A 37 -19.05 7.08 9.16
N SER A 38 -17.81 7.39 9.54
CA SER A 38 -16.93 8.29 8.78
C SER A 38 -15.51 7.74 8.72
N GLY A 39 -14.73 8.19 7.75
CA GLY A 39 -13.32 7.84 7.67
C GLY A 39 -12.53 8.62 6.62
N TYR A 40 -11.22 8.52 6.73
CA TYR A 40 -10.27 9.22 5.86
C TYR A 40 -8.92 8.49 5.80
N PRO A 41 -8.17 8.59 4.70
CA PRO A 41 -6.81 8.05 4.63
C PRO A 41 -5.84 8.89 5.47
N LEU A 42 -4.75 8.30 5.94
CA LEU A 42 -3.57 9.09 6.29
C LEU A 42 -3.13 9.89 5.04
N THR A 43 -2.80 11.17 5.23
CA THR A 43 -2.34 12.07 4.16
C THR A 43 -0.94 12.64 4.41
N ILE A 44 -0.32 12.27 5.52
CA ILE A 44 1.03 12.72 5.85
C ILE A 44 2.06 12.12 4.89
N GLU A 45 2.98 12.96 4.41
CA GLU A 45 4.14 12.54 3.61
C GLU A 45 3.74 11.63 2.42
N GLY A 46 4.34 10.44 2.34
CA GLY A 46 4.11 9.46 1.28
C GLY A 46 2.68 8.91 1.24
N PHE A 47 1.91 8.97 2.33
CA PHE A 47 0.54 8.45 2.34
C PHE A 47 -0.38 9.24 1.41
N ALA A 48 -0.06 10.50 1.11
CA ALA A 48 -0.84 11.30 0.17
C ALA A 48 -0.82 10.77 -1.28
N TYR A 49 0.12 9.87 -1.61
CA TYR A 49 0.16 9.16 -2.89
C TYR A 49 -0.62 7.85 -2.90
N LEU A 50 -1.08 7.39 -1.72
CA LEU A 50 -1.75 6.10 -1.55
C LEU A 50 -3.26 6.26 -1.60
N TRP A 51 -3.88 5.31 -2.28
CA TRP A 51 -5.31 5.06 -2.10
C TRP A 51 -5.53 4.24 -0.84
N SER A 52 -6.69 4.41 -0.22
CA SER A 52 -7.08 3.70 0.99
C SER A 52 -8.54 3.27 0.89
N GLY A 53 -8.78 1.97 0.97
CA GLY A 53 -10.12 1.41 0.82
C GLY A 53 -10.68 0.83 2.11
N ALA A 54 -12.00 0.79 2.19
CA ALA A 54 -12.73 0.17 3.29
C ALA A 54 -14.06 -0.42 2.80
N ARG A 55 -14.44 -1.57 3.37
CA ARG A 55 -15.74 -2.21 3.14
C ARG A 55 -16.63 -2.11 4.37
N ALA A 56 -17.95 -2.24 4.20
CA ALA A 56 -18.86 -2.35 5.33
C ALA A 56 -18.87 -3.77 5.93
N THR A 57 -19.35 -3.88 7.17
CA THR A 57 -19.44 -5.14 7.92
C THR A 57 -20.41 -6.16 7.31
N TYR A 58 -21.41 -5.68 6.56
CA TYR A 58 -22.45 -6.51 5.95
C TYR A 58 -22.64 -6.21 4.46
N GLY A 59 -22.99 -7.26 3.73
CA GLY A 59 -23.37 -7.22 2.33
C GLY A 59 -24.78 -7.76 2.13
N ALA A 60 -25.32 -7.50 0.94
CA ALA A 60 -26.64 -7.95 0.53
C ALA A 60 -26.57 -8.76 -0.77
N ARG A 61 -27.57 -9.62 -1.00
CA ARG A 61 -27.69 -10.43 -2.22
C ARG A 61 -29.10 -10.48 -2.82
N HIS A 62 -30.06 -9.79 -2.20
CA HIS A 62 -31.48 -9.80 -2.55
C HIS A 62 -32.09 -8.42 -2.30
N GLY A 63 -33.25 -8.15 -2.93
CA GLY A 63 -33.99 -6.90 -2.80
C GLY A 63 -33.41 -5.74 -3.61
N ARG A 64 -33.92 -4.54 -3.36
CA ARG A 64 -33.36 -3.28 -3.88
C ARG A 64 -32.70 -2.55 -2.72
N VAL A 65 -31.37 -2.55 -2.72
CA VAL A 65 -30.58 -2.15 -1.55
C VAL A 65 -29.68 -0.99 -1.91
N CYS A 66 -29.47 -0.08 -0.98
CA CYS A 66 -28.60 1.07 -1.17
C CYS A 66 -27.83 1.47 0.08
N PHE A 67 -26.83 2.32 -0.13
CA PHE A 67 -26.18 3.13 0.89
C PHE A 67 -25.76 4.46 0.27
N GLU A 68 -25.52 5.47 1.09
CA GLU A 68 -25.04 6.76 0.62
C GLU A 68 -23.64 7.06 1.15
N VAL A 69 -22.88 7.84 0.39
CA VAL A 69 -21.59 8.37 0.81
C VAL A 69 -21.57 9.86 0.52
N LYS A 70 -21.27 10.66 1.52
CA LYS A 70 -21.02 12.09 1.40
C LYS A 70 -19.52 12.34 1.43
N VAL A 71 -19.01 13.10 0.46
CA VAL A 71 -17.62 13.60 0.53
C VAL A 71 -17.62 14.81 1.47
N LEU A 72 -16.90 14.70 2.58
CA LEU A 72 -16.87 15.73 3.61
C LEU A 72 -15.88 16.83 3.30
N GLU A 73 -14.65 16.44 2.95
CA GLU A 73 -13.51 17.34 2.86
C GLU A 73 -12.48 16.79 1.86
N GLU A 74 -11.93 17.68 1.04
CA GLU A 74 -10.69 17.46 0.30
C GLU A 74 -9.49 17.87 1.18
N ILE A 75 -8.90 16.88 1.86
CA ILE A 75 -7.86 17.10 2.87
C ILE A 75 -6.63 17.72 2.20
N SER A 76 -6.17 18.85 2.72
CA SER A 76 -5.03 19.58 2.16
C SER A 76 -3.76 18.71 2.07
N VAL A 77 -3.18 18.67 0.87
CA VAL A 77 -1.94 17.95 0.53
C VAL A 77 -0.98 18.86 -0.24
N THR A 78 -0.82 20.11 0.23
CA THR A 78 0.02 21.13 -0.40
C THR A 78 1.51 20.77 -0.48
N HIS A 79 1.95 19.76 0.27
CA HIS A 79 3.30 19.19 0.19
C HIS A 79 3.52 18.32 -1.06
N LEU A 80 2.45 17.92 -1.75
CA LEU A 80 2.56 17.23 -3.02
C LEU A 80 2.96 18.20 -4.14
N PRO A 81 3.74 17.75 -5.14
CA PRO A 81 4.07 18.59 -6.28
C PRO A 81 2.80 18.91 -7.08
N SER A 82 2.71 20.11 -7.64
CA SER A 82 1.59 20.54 -8.51
C SER A 82 1.39 19.66 -9.75
N SER A 83 2.37 18.81 -10.08
CA SER A 83 2.30 17.82 -11.14
C SER A 83 1.55 16.54 -10.77
N GLU A 84 1.14 16.35 -9.51
CA GLU A 84 0.37 15.18 -9.10
C GLU A 84 -1.05 15.26 -9.67
N PRO A 85 -1.45 14.29 -10.52
CA PRO A 85 -2.79 14.29 -11.09
C PRO A 85 -3.82 13.83 -10.05
N ASP A 86 -4.98 14.48 -10.06
CA ASP A 86 -6.14 14.17 -9.23
C ASP A 86 -5.73 13.81 -7.78
N PRO A 87 -5.21 14.79 -7.01
CA PRO A 87 -4.76 14.55 -5.64
C PRO A 87 -5.91 14.11 -4.74
N HIS A 88 -7.14 14.51 -5.06
CA HIS A 88 -8.35 14.24 -4.29
C HIS A 88 -9.33 13.44 -5.13
N VAL A 89 -9.55 12.17 -4.76
CA VAL A 89 -10.50 11.32 -5.48
C VAL A 89 -11.18 10.36 -4.53
N VAL A 90 -12.50 10.27 -4.66
CA VAL A 90 -13.32 9.25 -4.01
C VAL A 90 -13.86 8.30 -5.07
N ARG A 91 -13.88 7.01 -4.77
CA ARG A 91 -14.55 5.96 -5.54
C ARG A 91 -15.46 5.17 -4.61
N VAL A 92 -16.72 5.01 -5.00
CA VAL A 92 -17.76 4.34 -4.21
C VAL A 92 -18.42 3.25 -5.02
N GLY A 93 -18.92 2.21 -4.35
CA GLY A 93 -19.73 1.19 -5.00
C GLY A 93 -19.75 -0.10 -4.23
N TRP A 94 -19.64 -1.21 -4.95
CA TRP A 94 -19.91 -2.53 -4.43
C TRP A 94 -18.79 -3.51 -4.80
N SER A 95 -18.41 -4.40 -3.89
CA SER A 95 -17.57 -5.54 -4.26
C SER A 95 -17.93 -6.80 -3.48
N LEU A 96 -17.44 -7.94 -3.94
CA LEU A 96 -17.42 -9.14 -3.11
C LEU A 96 -16.50 -8.95 -1.90
N ASP A 97 -16.75 -9.74 -0.86
CA ASP A 97 -15.88 -9.81 0.31
C ASP A 97 -14.45 -10.20 -0.11
N SER A 98 -14.30 -11.17 -1.02
CA SER A 98 -13.00 -11.69 -1.47
C SER A 98 -12.12 -10.68 -2.19
N CYS A 99 -12.67 -9.55 -2.66
CA CYS A 99 -11.89 -8.54 -3.37
C CYS A 99 -10.89 -7.84 -2.43
N SER A 100 -9.79 -7.35 -3.00
CA SER A 100 -8.90 -6.42 -2.31
C SER A 100 -9.60 -5.09 -2.03
N THR A 101 -8.96 -4.22 -1.25
CA THR A 101 -9.47 -2.86 -0.95
C THR A 101 -9.37 -1.91 -2.14
N GLN A 102 -8.74 -2.32 -3.25
CA GLN A 102 -8.62 -1.53 -4.48
C GLN A 102 -9.90 -1.62 -5.31
N LEU A 103 -10.97 -0.96 -4.86
CA LEU A 103 -12.28 -0.94 -5.52
C LEU A 103 -12.19 -0.68 -7.04
N GLY A 104 -12.74 -1.57 -7.85
CA GLY A 104 -12.77 -1.48 -9.32
C GLY A 104 -11.54 -2.04 -10.04
N GLU A 105 -10.50 -2.49 -9.33
CA GLU A 105 -9.28 -3.06 -9.94
C GLU A 105 -9.33 -4.59 -10.11
N GLU A 106 -10.38 -5.24 -9.63
CA GLU A 106 -10.58 -6.70 -9.69
C GLU A 106 -11.96 -7.06 -10.28
N PRO A 107 -12.12 -8.28 -10.81
CA PRO A 107 -13.43 -8.83 -11.12
C PRO A 107 -14.36 -8.79 -9.91
N PHE A 108 -15.65 -8.56 -10.15
CA PHE A 108 -16.67 -8.42 -9.10
C PHE A 108 -16.44 -7.27 -8.10
N SER A 109 -15.61 -6.30 -8.49
CA SER A 109 -15.43 -5.02 -7.81
C SER A 109 -15.91 -3.92 -8.75
N TYR A 110 -16.91 -3.15 -8.32
CA TYR A 110 -17.65 -2.20 -9.15
C TYR A 110 -17.64 -0.83 -8.50
N GLY A 111 -16.85 0.10 -9.03
CA GLY A 111 -16.67 1.43 -8.46
C GLY A 111 -17.06 2.54 -9.42
N TYR A 112 -17.64 3.62 -8.89
CA TYR A 112 -17.86 4.90 -9.56
C TYR A 112 -16.99 5.97 -8.87
N GLY A 113 -16.11 6.61 -9.64
CA GLY A 113 -15.13 7.57 -9.14
C GLY A 113 -15.48 9.03 -9.44
N GLY A 114 -14.99 9.94 -8.59
CA GLY A 114 -15.18 11.40 -8.68
C GLY A 114 -14.75 12.04 -9.99
N THR A 115 -13.94 11.34 -10.79
CA THR A 115 -13.52 11.76 -12.14
C THR A 115 -14.56 11.44 -13.23
N GLY A 116 -15.78 11.05 -12.88
CA GLY A 116 -16.85 10.73 -13.85
C GLY A 116 -16.60 9.42 -14.59
N ARG A 117 -16.05 8.42 -13.88
CA ARG A 117 -15.72 7.12 -14.46
C ARG A 117 -16.22 5.97 -13.61
N LYS A 118 -16.78 4.96 -14.27
CA LYS A 118 -17.04 3.65 -13.68
C LYS A 118 -15.84 2.72 -13.92
N SER A 119 -15.58 1.82 -12.97
CA SER A 119 -14.42 0.95 -12.94
C SER A 119 -14.76 -0.46 -12.46
N THR A 120 -14.26 -1.46 -13.18
CA THR A 120 -14.32 -2.87 -12.80
C THR A 120 -13.24 -3.64 -13.55
N ASP A 121 -12.61 -4.66 -12.93
CA ASP A 121 -11.56 -5.47 -13.58
C ASP A 121 -10.45 -4.60 -14.21
N ALA A 122 -10.04 -3.55 -13.49
CA ALA A 122 -9.06 -2.55 -13.91
C ALA A 122 -9.40 -1.81 -15.23
N LYS A 123 -10.65 -1.87 -15.69
CA LYS A 123 -11.15 -1.12 -16.87
C LYS A 123 -11.90 0.11 -16.39
N PHE A 124 -11.52 1.28 -16.90
CA PHE A 124 -12.10 2.57 -16.55
C PHE A 124 -12.84 3.15 -17.75
N GLN A 125 -14.13 3.46 -17.59
CA GLN A 125 -14.99 3.96 -18.67
C GLN A 125 -15.76 5.20 -18.18
N SER A 126 -15.99 6.16 -19.08
CA SER A 126 -16.80 7.34 -18.77
C SER A 126 -18.22 6.94 -18.33
N TYR A 127 -18.70 7.52 -17.25
CA TYR A 127 -20.03 7.27 -16.70
C TYR A 127 -20.42 8.39 -15.73
N GLY A 128 -21.69 8.78 -15.75
CA GLY A 128 -22.22 9.77 -14.81
C GLY A 128 -21.58 11.15 -15.00
N GLU A 129 -21.29 11.79 -13.87
CA GLU A 129 -20.76 13.16 -13.78
C GLU A 129 -19.53 13.18 -12.86
N THR A 130 -18.75 14.26 -12.85
CA THR A 130 -17.73 14.41 -11.81
C THR A 130 -18.39 14.69 -10.46
N PHE A 131 -17.74 14.30 -9.36
CA PHE A 131 -18.17 14.64 -8.01
C PHE A 131 -16.98 14.82 -7.08
N GLY A 132 -17.15 15.64 -6.03
CA GLY A 132 -16.09 15.99 -5.09
C GLY A 132 -16.66 16.42 -3.75
N GLU A 133 -15.97 17.31 -3.04
CA GLU A 133 -16.41 17.83 -1.75
C GLU A 133 -17.90 18.26 -1.74
N SER A 134 -18.60 17.96 -0.64
CA SER A 134 -20.03 18.23 -0.41
C SER A 134 -21.03 17.43 -1.24
N ASP A 135 -20.62 16.73 -2.30
CA ASP A 135 -21.50 15.86 -3.07
C ASP A 135 -21.88 14.59 -2.29
N VAL A 136 -23.11 14.11 -2.49
CA VAL A 136 -23.62 12.86 -1.96
C VAL A 136 -23.89 11.87 -3.09
N ILE A 137 -23.32 10.69 -2.98
CA ILE A 137 -23.52 9.58 -3.92
C ILE A 137 -24.34 8.47 -3.25
N ALA A 138 -25.53 8.20 -3.76
CA ALA A 138 -26.27 6.99 -3.42
C ALA A 138 -25.83 5.84 -4.34
N CYS A 139 -25.39 4.74 -3.76
CA CYS A 139 -24.98 3.53 -4.46
C CYS A 139 -26.13 2.52 -4.41
N LEU A 140 -26.69 2.18 -5.56
CA LEU A 140 -27.92 1.38 -5.70
C LEU A 140 -27.58 0.00 -6.26
N ALA A 141 -28.06 -1.06 -5.62
CA ALA A 141 -28.01 -2.43 -6.11
C ALA A 141 -29.43 -3.01 -6.23
N ASP A 142 -29.89 -3.18 -7.46
CA ASP A 142 -31.16 -3.85 -7.77
C ASP A 142 -30.89 -5.32 -8.07
N PHE A 143 -31.16 -6.17 -7.08
CA PHE A 143 -31.10 -7.61 -7.31
C PHE A 143 -32.34 -8.10 -8.05
N GLU A 144 -33.46 -7.40 -8.05
CA GLU A 144 -34.75 -7.85 -8.62
C GLU A 144 -34.87 -7.66 -10.14
N ALA A 145 -33.81 -7.19 -10.80
CA ALA A 145 -33.73 -6.98 -12.25
C ALA A 145 -33.62 -8.27 -13.09
N GLY A 146 -34.51 -9.24 -12.85
CA GLY A 146 -34.61 -10.48 -13.61
C GLY A 146 -33.39 -11.40 -13.41
N ALA A 147 -32.69 -11.72 -14.50
CA ALA A 147 -31.51 -12.60 -14.49
C ALA A 147 -30.20 -11.86 -14.11
N GLU A 148 -30.24 -10.53 -14.08
CA GLU A 148 -29.11 -9.67 -13.80
C GLU A 148 -29.29 -8.96 -12.46
N VAL A 149 -28.18 -8.44 -11.94
CA VAL A 149 -28.15 -7.43 -10.88
C VAL A 149 -27.74 -6.12 -11.53
N GLU A 150 -28.56 -5.07 -11.38
CA GLU A 150 -28.24 -3.74 -11.89
C GLU A 150 -27.63 -2.89 -10.78
N LEU A 151 -26.43 -2.38 -11.04
CA LEU A 151 -25.76 -1.43 -10.17
C LEU A 151 -25.85 -0.04 -10.81
N SER A 152 -26.35 0.93 -10.05
CA SER A 152 -26.51 2.32 -10.51
C SER A 152 -26.20 3.30 -9.39
N PHE A 153 -26.12 4.58 -9.74
CA PHE A 153 -25.75 5.64 -8.82
C PHE A 153 -26.68 6.85 -8.95
N GLN A 154 -26.88 7.56 -7.85
CA GLN A 154 -27.43 8.92 -7.87
C GLN A 154 -26.39 9.90 -7.34
N LYS A 155 -26.30 11.08 -7.95
CA LYS A 155 -25.57 12.23 -7.41
C LYS A 155 -26.58 13.26 -6.92
N ASN A 156 -26.56 13.58 -5.63
CA ASN A 156 -27.46 14.56 -5.03
C ASN A 156 -28.94 14.31 -5.40
N GLY A 157 -29.37 13.04 -5.31
CA GLY A 157 -30.72 12.60 -5.70
C GLY A 157 -30.96 12.42 -7.20
N ARG A 158 -30.09 12.93 -8.09
CA ARG A 158 -30.21 12.77 -9.55
C ARG A 158 -29.70 11.40 -10.01
N TRP A 159 -30.56 10.62 -10.67
CA TRP A 159 -30.18 9.33 -11.25
C TRP A 159 -29.24 9.47 -12.46
N LEU A 160 -28.17 8.67 -12.47
CA LEU A 160 -27.09 8.73 -13.47
C LEU A 160 -27.14 7.60 -14.51
N GLY A 161 -28.20 6.80 -14.51
CA GLY A 161 -28.30 5.62 -15.37
C GLY A 161 -27.67 4.36 -14.78
N VAL A 162 -27.89 3.21 -15.41
CA VAL A 162 -27.30 1.93 -15.01
C VAL A 162 -25.80 1.93 -15.32
N ALA A 163 -24.97 1.69 -14.31
CA ALA A 163 -23.52 1.61 -14.46
C ALA A 163 -23.06 0.21 -14.87
N PHE A 164 -23.59 -0.82 -14.20
CA PHE A 164 -23.19 -2.21 -14.40
C PHE A 164 -24.41 -3.12 -14.46
N ARG A 165 -24.31 -4.16 -15.29
CA ARG A 165 -25.23 -5.31 -15.32
C ARG A 165 -24.40 -6.55 -15.04
N VAL A 166 -24.76 -7.28 -14.00
CA VAL A 166 -24.00 -8.42 -13.51
C VAL A 166 -24.89 -9.66 -13.52
N PRO A 167 -24.53 -10.73 -14.24
CA PRO A 167 -25.34 -11.94 -14.26
C PRO A 167 -25.43 -12.54 -12.86
N ARG A 168 -26.65 -12.83 -12.38
CA ARG A 168 -26.86 -13.47 -11.07
C ARG A 168 -26.11 -14.79 -10.95
N ALA A 169 -26.05 -15.53 -12.05
CA ALA A 169 -25.26 -16.77 -12.15
C ALA A 169 -23.77 -16.54 -11.87
N ALA A 170 -23.20 -15.41 -12.31
CA ALA A 170 -21.79 -15.08 -12.08
C ALA A 170 -21.51 -14.73 -10.61
N LEU A 171 -22.47 -14.11 -9.91
CA LEU A 171 -22.35 -13.87 -8.46
C LEU A 171 -22.47 -15.16 -7.65
N ALA A 172 -23.15 -16.19 -8.16
CA ALA A 172 -23.30 -17.49 -7.51
C ALA A 172 -23.81 -17.38 -6.05
N GLY A 173 -24.74 -16.45 -5.80
CA GLY A 173 -25.31 -16.21 -4.47
C GLY A 173 -24.39 -15.48 -3.47
N ARG A 174 -23.19 -15.05 -3.90
CA ARG A 174 -22.26 -14.26 -3.07
C ARG A 174 -22.77 -12.82 -2.90
N PRO A 175 -22.73 -12.26 -1.67
CA PRO A 175 -23.19 -10.91 -1.41
C PRO A 175 -22.23 -9.83 -1.92
N LEU A 176 -22.82 -8.69 -2.28
CA LEU A 176 -22.11 -7.45 -2.56
C LEU A 176 -22.10 -6.56 -1.30
N PHE A 177 -20.92 -6.04 -0.98
CA PHE A 177 -20.67 -5.18 0.17
C PHE A 177 -20.48 -3.74 -0.28
N PRO A 178 -21.05 -2.75 0.44
CA PRO A 178 -20.65 -1.36 0.31
C PRO A 178 -19.13 -1.22 0.43
N HIS A 179 -18.53 -0.49 -0.50
CA HIS A 179 -17.09 -0.35 -0.62
C HIS A 179 -16.75 1.10 -1.02
N VAL A 180 -15.78 1.70 -0.32
CA VAL A 180 -15.14 2.95 -0.71
C VAL A 180 -13.66 2.75 -0.98
N LEU A 181 -13.11 3.54 -1.89
CA LEU A 181 -11.69 3.74 -2.08
C LEU A 181 -11.42 5.24 -2.19
N VAL A 182 -10.57 5.77 -1.31
CA VAL A 182 -10.39 7.21 -1.13
C VAL A 182 -8.91 7.58 -1.28
N LYS A 183 -8.65 8.72 -1.91
CA LYS A 183 -7.35 9.39 -1.96
C LYS A 183 -7.54 10.82 -1.46
N ASN A 184 -6.91 11.14 -0.34
CA ASN A 184 -6.89 12.46 0.30
C ASN A 184 -8.26 13.12 0.57
N CYS A 185 -9.34 12.36 0.69
CA CYS A 185 -10.65 12.90 1.07
C CYS A 185 -11.16 12.28 2.37
N ALA A 186 -11.94 13.04 3.13
CA ALA A 186 -12.78 12.50 4.20
C ALA A 186 -14.17 12.17 3.66
N VAL A 187 -14.76 11.07 4.14
CA VAL A 187 -16.09 10.61 3.73
C VAL A 187 -16.96 10.24 4.92
N GLU A 188 -18.26 10.48 4.81
CA GLU A 188 -19.31 10.01 5.72
C GLU A 188 -20.20 9.02 4.98
N PHE A 189 -20.60 7.95 5.65
CA PHE A 189 -21.49 6.92 5.14
C PHE A 189 -22.87 7.07 5.76
N ASN A 190 -23.90 6.83 4.97
CA ASN A 190 -25.23 6.52 5.47
C ASN A 190 -25.61 5.10 5.04
N PHE A 191 -25.55 4.17 5.98
CA PHE A 191 -26.06 2.81 5.79
C PHE A 191 -27.52 2.70 6.18
N GLY A 192 -28.12 3.73 6.80
CA GLY A 192 -29.46 3.75 7.43
C GLY A 192 -29.42 4.02 8.93
N GLN A 193 -28.27 4.36 9.50
CA GLN A 193 -28.18 4.81 10.89
C GLN A 193 -28.73 6.23 11.10
N ARG A 194 -28.86 7.01 10.02
CA ARG A 194 -29.43 8.37 10.06
C ARG A 194 -30.96 8.29 10.07
N PRO A 195 -31.67 9.22 10.74
CA PRO A 195 -33.14 9.25 10.72
C PRO A 195 -33.73 9.40 9.31
N GLU A 196 -33.05 10.18 8.46
CA GLU A 196 -33.44 10.43 7.08
C GLU A 196 -32.23 10.23 6.15
N PRO A 197 -32.46 9.76 4.90
CA PRO A 197 -31.43 9.75 3.88
C PRO A 197 -31.02 11.18 3.53
N PHE A 198 -29.82 11.36 2.99
CA PHE A 198 -29.37 12.67 2.53
C PHE A 198 -30.22 13.20 1.37
N TRP A 199 -30.68 12.29 0.50
CA TRP A 199 -31.59 12.59 -0.60
C TRP A 199 -32.70 11.53 -0.68
N PRO A 200 -33.87 11.87 -1.24
CA PRO A 200 -34.94 10.88 -1.43
C PRO A 200 -34.46 9.67 -2.23
N LEU A 201 -34.64 8.48 -1.65
CA LEU A 201 -34.27 7.22 -2.29
C LEU A 201 -35.24 6.88 -3.45
N PRO A 202 -34.78 6.18 -4.50
CA PRO A 202 -35.67 5.72 -5.55
C PRO A 202 -36.71 4.73 -5.00
N ALA A 203 -37.88 4.67 -5.65
CA ALA A 203 -38.98 3.81 -5.22
C ALA A 203 -38.54 2.34 -5.06
N GLY A 204 -38.85 1.77 -3.90
CA GLY A 204 -38.54 0.38 -3.54
C GLY A 204 -37.12 0.14 -3.01
N PHE A 205 -36.21 1.11 -3.09
CA PHE A 205 -34.87 0.98 -2.50
C PHE A 205 -34.89 1.18 -1.00
N THR A 206 -34.15 0.34 -0.30
CA THR A 206 -34.00 0.36 1.15
C THR A 206 -32.53 0.50 1.52
N LEU A 207 -32.23 1.30 2.54
CA LEU A 207 -30.88 1.41 3.09
C LEU A 207 -30.45 0.07 3.73
N ILE A 208 -29.21 -0.35 3.51
CA ILE A 208 -28.73 -1.69 3.88
C ILE A 208 -28.90 -2.02 5.39
N GLN A 209 -28.79 -1.02 6.27
CA GLN A 209 -29.03 -1.12 7.71
C GLN A 209 -30.49 -1.42 8.06
N HIS A 210 -31.44 -1.21 7.14
CA HIS A 210 -32.87 -1.49 7.38
C HIS A 210 -33.30 -2.87 6.89
N LEU A 211 -32.44 -3.61 6.18
CA LEU A 211 -32.71 -5.01 5.87
C LEU A 211 -32.85 -5.81 7.17
N PRO A 212 -33.72 -6.81 7.27
CA PRO A 212 -33.74 -7.70 8.44
C PRO A 212 -32.36 -8.35 8.65
N LEU A 213 -31.95 -8.55 9.90
CA LEU A 213 -30.61 -9.09 10.22
C LEU A 213 -30.32 -10.42 9.50
N GLY A 214 -31.31 -11.31 9.37
CA GLY A 214 -31.18 -12.58 8.64
C GLY A 214 -30.97 -12.45 7.12
N GLN A 215 -31.17 -11.26 6.56
CA GLN A 215 -30.90 -10.95 5.14
C GLN A 215 -29.56 -10.22 4.94
N ARG A 216 -28.91 -9.77 6.03
CA ARG A 216 -27.57 -9.17 5.99
C ARG A 216 -26.54 -10.27 6.11
N LEU A 217 -25.57 -10.30 5.20
CA LEU A 217 -24.51 -11.31 5.20
C LEU A 217 -23.21 -10.69 5.70
N ARG A 218 -22.69 -11.20 6.82
CA ARG A 218 -21.48 -10.69 7.46
C ARG A 218 -20.25 -10.93 6.58
N GLY A 219 -19.36 -9.93 6.52
CA GLY A 219 -18.05 -10.05 5.88
C GLY A 219 -17.07 -10.91 6.69
N THR A 220 -15.87 -11.12 6.14
CA THR A 220 -14.80 -11.84 6.85
C THR A 220 -14.50 -11.17 8.19
N GLN A 221 -14.56 -11.94 9.28
CA GLN A 221 -14.16 -11.46 10.61
C GLN A 221 -12.68 -11.73 10.87
N GLY A 222 -12.03 -10.82 11.58
CA GLY A 222 -10.64 -10.96 11.98
C GLY A 222 -10.43 -11.90 13.16
N PRO A 223 -9.15 -12.14 13.53
CA PRO A 223 -8.79 -12.87 14.74
C PRO A 223 -9.38 -12.22 15.99
N LYS A 224 -9.86 -13.02 16.96
CA LYS A 224 -10.47 -12.50 18.19
C LYS A 224 -9.43 -12.01 19.20
N SER A 225 -8.19 -12.49 19.10
CA SER A 225 -7.09 -12.13 20.00
C SER A 225 -5.78 -12.00 19.22
N LYS A 226 -4.77 -11.36 19.81
CA LYS A 226 -3.42 -11.33 19.22
C LYS A 226 -2.78 -12.72 19.10
N ALA A 227 -3.13 -13.64 20.00
CA ALA A 227 -2.66 -15.02 19.93
C ALA A 227 -3.17 -15.77 18.69
N GLU A 228 -4.33 -15.37 18.14
CA GLU A 228 -4.87 -15.92 16.89
C GLU A 228 -4.32 -15.22 15.63
N CYS A 229 -3.56 -14.13 15.80
CA CYS A 229 -2.92 -13.43 14.70
C CYS A 229 -1.64 -14.15 14.28
N GLU A 230 -1.43 -14.22 12.97
CA GLU A 230 -0.25 -14.83 12.37
C GLU A 230 0.62 -13.77 11.71
N ILE A 231 1.89 -13.74 12.11
CA ILE A 231 2.88 -12.83 11.55
C ILE A 231 4.00 -13.64 10.92
N LEU A 232 4.19 -13.47 9.62
CA LEU A 232 5.27 -14.11 8.87
C LEU A 232 6.32 -13.07 8.49
N MET A 233 7.58 -13.32 8.80
CA MET A 233 8.69 -12.46 8.38
C MET A 233 9.51 -13.15 7.29
N MET A 234 9.67 -12.50 6.14
CA MET A 234 10.49 -13.02 5.04
C MET A 234 11.94 -12.57 5.19
N VAL A 235 12.86 -13.54 5.28
CA VAL A 235 14.31 -13.26 5.39
C VAL A 235 15.03 -13.86 4.18
N GLY A 236 15.91 -13.08 3.59
CA GLY A 236 16.72 -13.50 2.44
C GLY A 236 17.27 -12.33 1.65
N LEU A 237 18.28 -12.59 0.83
CA LEU A 237 18.92 -11.59 -0.02
C LEU A 237 17.94 -10.97 -1.05
N PRO A 238 18.28 -9.82 -1.66
CA PRO A 238 17.50 -9.24 -2.74
C PRO A 238 17.32 -10.25 -3.88
N ALA A 239 16.21 -10.15 -4.60
CA ALA A 239 15.85 -11.06 -5.69
C ALA A 239 15.73 -12.57 -5.33
N ALA A 240 15.81 -12.95 -4.04
CA ALA A 240 15.62 -14.34 -3.60
C ALA A 240 14.15 -14.85 -3.67
N GLY A 241 13.23 -14.07 -4.25
CA GLY A 241 11.82 -14.48 -4.43
C GLY A 241 10.94 -14.34 -3.18
N LYS A 242 11.30 -13.47 -2.22
CA LYS A 242 10.52 -13.19 -1.00
C LYS A 242 9.10 -12.71 -1.30
N THR A 243 8.97 -11.61 -2.06
CA THR A 243 7.68 -11.05 -2.50
C THR A 243 6.82 -12.08 -3.22
N THR A 244 7.41 -12.86 -4.13
CA THR A 244 6.70 -13.92 -4.86
C THR A 244 6.14 -14.98 -3.91
N TRP A 245 6.89 -15.35 -2.87
CA TRP A 245 6.41 -16.29 -1.87
C TRP A 245 5.24 -15.69 -1.08
N ALA A 246 5.41 -14.47 -0.56
CA ALA A 246 4.42 -13.77 0.25
C ALA A 246 3.07 -13.68 -0.48
N VAL A 247 3.10 -13.24 -1.74
CA VAL A 247 1.90 -13.15 -2.59
C VAL A 247 1.26 -14.52 -2.82
N LYS A 248 2.05 -15.55 -3.14
CA LYS A 248 1.54 -16.91 -3.36
C LYS A 248 0.92 -17.49 -2.08
N HIS A 249 1.56 -17.27 -0.93
CA HIS A 249 1.08 -17.75 0.35
C HIS A 249 -0.22 -17.07 0.77
N ALA A 250 -0.33 -15.75 0.59
CA ALA A 250 -1.56 -15.02 0.83
C ALA A 250 -2.70 -15.49 -0.08
N ALA A 251 -2.42 -15.71 -1.37
CA ALA A 251 -3.41 -16.22 -2.33
C ALA A 251 -3.87 -17.65 -2.02
N ALA A 252 -2.99 -18.50 -1.47
CA ALA A 252 -3.34 -19.85 -1.03
C ALA A 252 -4.16 -19.89 0.27
N ASN A 253 -4.17 -18.77 1.03
CA ASN A 253 -4.85 -18.66 2.32
C ASN A 253 -5.77 -17.42 2.35
N PRO A 254 -6.79 -17.35 1.46
CA PRO A 254 -7.62 -16.15 1.31
C PRO A 254 -8.39 -15.76 2.59
N GLY A 255 -8.76 -16.75 3.42
CA GLY A 255 -9.44 -16.51 4.69
C GLY A 255 -8.57 -15.81 5.74
N LYS A 256 -7.23 -15.88 5.62
CA LYS A 256 -6.30 -15.21 6.55
C LYS A 256 -6.16 -13.72 6.29
N ARG A 257 -6.51 -13.23 5.08
CA ARG A 257 -6.41 -11.80 4.72
C ARG A 257 -5.08 -11.15 5.12
N TYR A 258 -3.96 -11.79 4.76
CA TYR A 258 -2.65 -11.26 5.11
C TYR A 258 -2.44 -9.85 4.54
N ASN A 259 -1.98 -8.95 5.41
CA ASN A 259 -1.48 -7.64 5.03
C ASN A 259 0.01 -7.78 4.71
N ILE A 260 0.36 -7.77 3.43
CA ILE A 260 1.78 -7.81 3.01
C ILE A 260 2.38 -6.42 3.18
N LEU A 261 3.34 -6.29 4.10
CA LEU A 261 4.04 -5.06 4.43
C LEU A 261 5.44 -5.10 3.84
N GLY A 262 5.66 -4.34 2.77
CA GLY A 262 6.97 -4.18 2.14
C GLY A 262 6.99 -2.95 1.24
N THR A 263 8.16 -2.37 1.03
CA THR A 263 8.31 -1.13 0.24
C THR A 263 7.78 -1.32 -1.18
N ASN A 264 8.02 -2.50 -1.79
CA ASN A 264 7.48 -2.85 -3.11
C ASN A 264 5.94 -2.90 -3.12
N ALA A 265 5.31 -3.45 -2.07
CA ALA A 265 3.85 -3.55 -1.97
C ALA A 265 3.21 -2.16 -1.83
N ILE A 266 3.87 -1.23 -1.12
CA ILE A 266 3.44 0.16 -1.00
C ILE A 266 3.61 0.90 -2.34
N MET A 267 4.77 0.75 -2.99
CA MET A 267 5.01 1.31 -4.33
C MET A 267 3.97 0.81 -5.34
N ASP A 268 3.59 -0.45 -5.24
CA ASP A 268 2.52 -1.05 -6.04
C ASP A 268 1.14 -0.46 -5.76
N LYS A 269 0.90 0.15 -4.60
CA LYS A 269 -0.35 0.84 -4.24
C LYS A 269 -0.31 2.34 -4.56
N MET A 270 0.88 2.93 -4.75
CA MET A 270 1.05 4.32 -5.24
C MET A 270 0.72 4.42 -6.74
N ARG A 271 -0.45 3.94 -7.18
CA ARG A 271 -0.87 3.93 -8.60
C ARG A 271 -1.59 5.20 -8.99
N VAL A 272 -1.49 5.55 -10.26
CA VAL A 272 -2.31 6.57 -10.91
C VAL A 272 -3.18 5.86 -11.93
N MET A 273 -4.51 5.97 -11.80
CA MET A 273 -5.47 5.32 -12.72
C MET A 273 -5.27 3.80 -12.88
N GLY A 274 -4.92 3.10 -11.80
CA GLY A 274 -4.67 1.65 -11.82
C GLY A 274 -3.34 1.22 -12.47
N LEU A 275 -2.58 2.17 -13.04
CA LEU A 275 -1.26 1.92 -13.62
C LEU A 275 -0.14 2.13 -12.60
N ARG A 276 0.85 1.23 -12.63
CA ARG A 276 2.08 1.38 -11.85
C ARG A 276 2.86 2.61 -12.34
N ARG A 277 3.43 3.38 -11.40
CA ARG A 277 4.33 4.51 -11.69
C ARG A 277 5.72 4.01 -12.15
N GLN A 278 5.80 3.23 -13.23
CA GLN A 278 7.07 2.58 -13.64
C GLN A 278 7.86 3.30 -14.75
N ARG A 279 7.30 4.27 -15.48
CA ARG A 279 7.97 4.85 -16.67
C ARG A 279 8.15 6.37 -16.71
N ASN A 280 7.51 7.13 -15.81
CA ASN A 280 7.41 8.59 -15.97
C ASN A 280 8.29 9.43 -15.03
N TYR A 281 9.18 8.81 -14.26
CA TYR A 281 9.99 9.52 -13.27
C TYR A 281 11.44 9.03 -13.21
N ALA A 282 12.16 9.16 -14.33
CA ALA A 282 13.63 9.18 -14.26
C ALA A 282 14.05 10.35 -13.35
N GLY A 283 14.53 10.05 -12.14
CA GLY A 283 15.00 11.02 -11.14
C GLY A 283 14.13 11.26 -9.90
N ARG A 284 12.85 10.86 -9.85
CA ARG A 284 12.03 10.88 -8.60
C ARG A 284 11.76 9.51 -7.99
N TRP A 285 12.29 8.45 -8.61
CA TRP A 285 12.14 7.10 -8.11
C TRP A 285 12.71 6.94 -6.70
N ASP A 286 13.88 7.54 -6.44
CA ASP A 286 14.52 7.52 -5.12
C ASP A 286 13.67 8.23 -4.05
N VAL A 287 13.02 9.34 -4.42
CA VAL A 287 12.10 10.08 -3.54
C VAL A 287 10.87 9.24 -3.21
N LEU A 288 10.29 8.56 -4.21
CA LEU A 288 9.14 7.68 -4.00
C LEU A 288 9.50 6.45 -3.14
N ILE A 289 10.69 5.86 -3.34
CA ILE A 289 11.19 4.79 -2.48
C ILE A 289 11.34 5.28 -1.04
N GLN A 290 11.95 6.46 -0.84
CA GLN A 290 12.10 7.04 0.50
C GLN A 290 10.73 7.24 1.17
N GLN A 291 9.76 7.79 0.44
CA GLN A 291 8.38 7.96 0.90
C GLN A 291 7.69 6.63 1.19
N ALA A 292 7.88 5.61 0.35
CA ALA A 292 7.32 4.29 0.57
C ALA A 292 7.93 3.62 1.82
N THR A 293 9.22 3.80 2.07
CA THR A 293 9.90 3.33 3.29
C THR A 293 9.36 4.02 4.54
N GLN A 294 9.14 5.34 4.49
CA GLN A 294 8.51 6.08 5.59
C GLN A 294 7.08 5.58 5.87
N CYS A 295 6.30 5.37 4.81
CA CYS A 295 4.97 4.76 4.92
C CYS A 295 5.05 3.37 5.56
N LEU A 296 6.01 2.53 5.14
CA LEU A 296 6.19 1.18 5.68
C LEU A 296 6.44 1.21 7.18
N ASN A 297 7.36 2.03 7.65
CA ASN A 297 7.69 2.15 9.06
C ASN A 297 6.47 2.57 9.89
N ARG A 298 5.67 3.51 9.37
CA ARG A 298 4.43 3.92 10.03
C ARG A 298 3.36 2.84 10.01
N LEU A 299 3.22 2.10 8.89
CA LEU A 299 2.30 0.97 8.77
C LEU A 299 2.66 -0.16 9.73
N ILE A 300 3.95 -0.42 9.94
CA ILE A 300 4.43 -1.41 10.93
C ILE A 300 4.02 -1.00 12.35
N GLN A 301 4.17 0.29 12.71
CA GLN A 301 3.73 0.79 14.01
C GLN A 301 2.22 0.66 14.22
N ILE A 302 1.42 0.87 13.16
CA ILE A 302 -0.04 0.68 13.19
C ILE A 302 -0.38 -0.80 13.31
N ALA A 303 0.28 -1.65 12.52
CA ALA A 303 0.08 -3.10 12.53
C ALA A 303 0.30 -3.70 13.92
N ALA A 304 1.29 -3.22 14.67
CA ALA A 304 1.57 -3.65 16.04
C ALA A 304 0.40 -3.49 17.03
N ARG A 305 -0.54 -2.59 16.73
CA ARG A 305 -1.67 -2.27 17.60
C ARG A 305 -2.97 -2.94 17.15
N LYS A 306 -2.98 -3.59 15.98
CA LYS A 306 -4.18 -4.17 15.38
C LYS A 306 -4.11 -5.70 15.35
N ARG A 307 -5.25 -6.35 15.56
CA ARG A 307 -5.41 -7.80 15.42
C ARG A 307 -5.65 -8.19 13.97
N ARG A 308 -4.57 -8.41 13.22
CA ARG A 308 -4.64 -8.93 11.84
C ARG A 308 -3.47 -9.85 11.54
N ASN A 309 -3.57 -10.55 10.42
CA ASN A 309 -2.48 -11.36 9.91
C ASN A 309 -1.57 -10.52 9.00
N TYR A 310 -0.26 -10.69 9.14
CA TYR A 310 0.74 -9.88 8.46
C TYR A 310 1.81 -10.75 7.79
N ILE A 311 2.30 -10.31 6.64
CA ILE A 311 3.54 -10.83 6.06
C ILE A 311 4.50 -9.67 5.87
N LEU A 312 5.63 -9.67 6.56
CA LEU A 312 6.68 -8.68 6.35
C LEU A 312 7.59 -9.12 5.20
N ASP A 313 7.60 -8.33 4.14
CA ASP A 313 8.43 -8.50 2.94
C ASP A 313 9.45 -7.36 2.86
N GLN A 314 10.39 -7.33 3.81
CA GLN A 314 11.50 -6.38 3.82
C GLN A 314 12.76 -6.97 3.16
N GLU A 315 13.52 -6.11 2.47
CA GLU A 315 14.85 -6.42 1.97
C GLU A 315 15.85 -6.24 3.10
N ASP A 316 16.07 -7.32 3.85
CA ASP A 316 16.97 -7.38 5.01
C ASP A 316 18.44 -7.14 4.58
N SER A 317 19.07 -6.06 5.04
CA SER A 317 20.52 -5.83 4.90
C SER A 317 21.25 -5.60 6.23
N SER A 318 20.57 -5.36 7.35
CA SER A 318 21.25 -5.18 8.64
C SER A 318 20.47 -5.69 9.86
N PRO A 319 21.19 -6.20 10.89
CA PRO A 319 20.60 -6.63 12.16
C PRO A 319 19.82 -5.54 12.92
N ASP A 320 20.18 -4.27 12.76
CA ASP A 320 19.61 -3.17 13.56
C ASP A 320 18.13 -2.89 13.25
N THR A 321 17.73 -2.97 11.98
CA THR A 321 16.32 -2.86 11.56
C THR A 321 15.45 -4.01 12.07
N ARG A 322 16.05 -5.19 12.26
CA ARG A 322 15.38 -6.35 12.87
C ARG A 322 15.12 -6.12 14.36
N PHE A 323 16.09 -5.54 15.09
CA PHE A 323 15.98 -5.22 16.52
C PHE A 323 14.95 -4.12 16.86
N GLU A 324 14.74 -3.11 15.99
CA GLU A 324 13.71 -2.09 16.22
C GLU A 324 12.29 -2.67 16.19
N TRP A 325 12.08 -3.75 15.44
CA TRP A 325 10.82 -4.45 15.32
C TRP A 325 10.60 -5.49 16.45
N GLU A 326 11.67 -6.18 16.85
CA GLU A 326 11.68 -7.09 18.01
C GLU A 326 11.22 -6.38 19.30
N ARG A 327 11.58 -5.11 19.48
CA ARG A 327 11.12 -4.29 20.61
C ARG A 327 9.67 -3.81 20.54
N ALA A 328 9.03 -3.87 19.38
CA ALA A 328 7.73 -3.25 19.15
C ALA A 328 6.52 -4.18 19.38
N GLN A 329 6.70 -5.45 19.77
CA GLN A 329 5.62 -6.44 19.84
C GLN A 329 5.49 -7.14 21.20
N ASN A 330 4.24 -7.50 21.52
CA ASN A 330 3.87 -8.36 22.64
C ASN A 330 3.14 -9.60 22.08
N ARG A 331 3.69 -10.79 22.35
CA ARG A 331 3.15 -12.16 22.16
C ARG A 331 2.07 -12.36 21.07
N SER A 332 2.51 -12.51 19.82
CA SER A 332 1.77 -13.22 18.75
C SER A 332 2.72 -14.19 18.07
N GLU A 333 2.24 -15.39 17.68
CA GLU A 333 3.08 -16.41 17.05
C GLU A 333 3.73 -15.88 15.76
N MET A 334 5.05 -15.75 15.79
CA MET A 334 5.86 -15.23 14.72
C MET A 334 6.77 -16.31 14.15
N ALA A 335 6.52 -16.67 12.90
CA ALA A 335 7.36 -17.60 12.14
C ALA A 335 8.16 -16.85 11.08
N THR A 336 9.48 -16.99 11.11
CA THR A 336 10.36 -16.48 10.06
C THR A 336 10.52 -17.50 8.95
N LYS A 337 10.42 -17.07 7.68
CA LYS A 337 10.62 -17.94 6.51
C LYS A 337 11.81 -17.50 5.68
N THR A 338 12.75 -18.42 5.44
CA THR A 338 13.98 -18.14 4.66
C THR A 338 13.93 -18.78 3.28
N ARG A 339 14.32 -18.03 2.23
CA ARG A 339 14.37 -18.45 0.82
C ARG A 339 15.75 -18.23 0.18
N PHE A 340 16.16 -19.13 -0.73
CA PHE A 340 17.45 -19.10 -1.41
C PHE A 340 17.33 -19.50 -2.88
N ARG A 341 17.64 -18.58 -3.80
CA ARG A 341 17.77 -18.87 -5.24
C ARG A 341 18.90 -18.03 -5.87
N PRO A 342 19.65 -18.55 -6.87
CA PRO A 342 20.50 -17.72 -7.70
C PRO A 342 19.66 -16.72 -8.52
N VAL A 343 20.23 -15.52 -8.62
CA VAL A 343 19.78 -14.29 -9.28
C VAL A 343 18.79 -14.48 -10.44
N PHE A 344 17.68 -13.73 -10.41
CA PHE A 344 16.85 -13.39 -11.58
C PHE A 344 16.67 -11.86 -11.67
N PRO A 345 16.54 -11.30 -12.90
CA PRO A 345 16.71 -9.87 -13.15
C PRO A 345 15.46 -9.07 -12.78
N GLY A 346 15.66 -7.82 -12.34
CA GLY A 346 14.56 -6.87 -12.12
C GLY A 346 14.79 -5.79 -11.07
N LYS A 347 15.86 -5.88 -10.28
CA LYS A 347 16.38 -4.77 -9.46
C LYS A 347 17.88 -4.67 -9.72
N ASP A 348 18.33 -3.59 -10.35
CA ASP A 348 19.75 -3.28 -10.51
C ASP A 348 20.29 -2.81 -9.14
N VAL A 349 20.51 -3.77 -8.24
CA VAL A 349 21.23 -3.52 -7.00
C VAL A 349 22.72 -3.51 -7.36
N PRO A 350 23.46 -2.43 -7.08
CA PRO A 350 24.89 -2.38 -7.41
C PRO A 350 25.65 -3.56 -6.81
N ASP A 351 26.60 -4.11 -7.58
CA ASP A 351 27.35 -5.31 -7.18
C ASP A 351 28.03 -5.17 -5.81
N HIS A 352 28.55 -3.98 -5.49
CA HIS A 352 29.17 -3.71 -4.20
C HIS A 352 28.18 -3.82 -3.03
N ALA A 353 26.93 -3.40 -3.22
CA ALA A 353 25.87 -3.50 -2.21
C ALA A 353 25.43 -4.97 -2.03
N VAL A 354 25.35 -5.74 -3.11
CA VAL A 354 25.08 -7.19 -3.02
C VAL A 354 26.20 -7.91 -2.27
N LEU A 355 27.47 -7.57 -2.54
CA LEU A 355 28.63 -8.14 -1.84
C LEU A 355 28.64 -7.76 -0.36
N GLU A 356 28.24 -6.53 0.00
CA GLU A 356 28.06 -6.11 1.38
C GLU A 356 26.96 -6.91 2.09
N MET A 357 25.79 -7.03 1.48
CA MET A 357 24.69 -7.81 2.06
C MET A 357 25.10 -9.27 2.23
N LYS A 358 25.77 -9.86 1.22
CA LYS A 358 26.33 -11.21 1.32
C LYS A 358 27.33 -11.34 2.45
N ALA A 359 28.26 -10.39 2.63
CA ALA A 359 29.28 -10.46 3.68
C ALA A 359 28.70 -10.47 5.11
N ASN A 360 27.56 -9.79 5.29
CA ASN A 360 26.93 -9.54 6.58
C ASN A 360 25.68 -10.41 6.83
N PHE A 361 25.28 -11.25 5.88
CA PHE A 361 24.07 -12.06 6.01
C PHE A 361 24.23 -13.16 7.06
N THR A 362 23.22 -13.30 7.92
CA THR A 362 23.15 -14.33 8.94
C THR A 362 21.80 -15.03 8.89
N LEU A 363 21.81 -16.33 9.19
CA LEU A 363 20.55 -17.08 9.30
C LEU A 363 19.80 -16.64 10.56
N PRO A 364 18.47 -16.48 10.48
CA PRO A 364 17.67 -16.24 11.67
C PRO A 364 17.67 -17.47 12.57
N GLU A 365 17.65 -17.24 13.88
CA GLU A 365 17.48 -18.26 14.92
C GLU A 365 16.23 -17.95 15.73
N ALA A 366 15.54 -18.99 16.19
CA ALA A 366 14.45 -18.85 17.15
C ALA A 366 15.02 -18.31 18.47
N GLY A 367 14.27 -17.43 19.14
CA GLY A 367 14.75 -16.72 20.31
C GLY A 367 13.63 -15.96 21.01
N GLU A 368 13.99 -14.95 21.79
CA GLU A 368 13.03 -14.18 22.62
C GLU A 368 11.90 -13.54 21.81
N PHE A 369 12.15 -13.18 20.55
CA PHE A 369 11.21 -12.46 19.69
C PHE A 369 10.76 -13.26 18.46
N LEU A 370 11.28 -14.47 18.25
CA LEU A 370 11.00 -15.32 17.10
C LEU A 370 10.64 -16.73 17.58
N ASP A 371 9.39 -17.13 17.40
CA ASP A 371 8.92 -18.44 17.88
C ASP A 371 9.48 -19.58 17.05
N SER A 372 9.57 -19.41 15.72
CA SER A 372 10.11 -20.45 14.85
C SER A 372 10.76 -19.91 13.59
N VAL A 373 11.69 -20.70 13.03
CA VAL A 373 12.33 -20.45 11.74
C VAL A 373 12.03 -21.62 10.82
N GLN A 374 11.40 -21.33 9.69
CA GLN A 374 11.02 -22.29 8.66
C GLN A 374 11.86 -22.06 7.41
N PHE A 375 12.59 -23.08 7.00
CA PHE A 375 13.32 -23.04 5.74
C PHE A 375 12.43 -23.61 4.62
N VAL A 376 12.11 -22.78 3.64
CA VAL A 376 11.06 -23.08 2.65
C VAL A 376 11.58 -23.91 1.48
N GLU A 377 12.87 -23.78 1.14
CA GLU A 377 13.45 -24.37 -0.08
C GLU A 377 14.63 -25.29 0.24
N LEU A 378 15.63 -24.78 0.97
CA LEU A 378 16.80 -25.55 1.40
C LEU A 378 16.61 -26.03 2.83
N GLN A 379 17.19 -27.17 3.20
CA GLN A 379 17.26 -27.54 4.62
C GLN A 379 18.25 -26.64 5.36
N ARG A 380 18.13 -26.57 6.70
CA ARG A 380 18.95 -25.68 7.55
C ARG A 380 20.45 -25.81 7.28
N ASP A 381 20.96 -27.03 7.17
CA ASP A 381 22.38 -27.29 6.98
C ASP A 381 22.88 -26.85 5.60
N GLU A 382 22.09 -27.08 4.56
CA GLU A 382 22.38 -26.64 3.19
C GLU A 382 22.34 -25.11 3.07
N ALA A 383 21.35 -24.48 3.72
CA ALA A 383 21.27 -23.03 3.83
C ALA A 383 22.48 -22.44 4.56
N ALA A 384 22.91 -23.06 5.67
CA ALA A 384 24.09 -22.62 6.42
C ALA A 384 25.37 -22.72 5.58
N ALA A 385 25.53 -23.82 4.83
CA ALA A 385 26.66 -23.97 3.90
C ALA A 385 26.64 -22.93 2.77
N LEU A 386 25.45 -22.60 2.25
CA LEU A 386 25.30 -21.57 1.22
C LEU A 386 25.63 -20.17 1.75
N VAL A 387 25.13 -19.82 2.95
CA VAL A 387 25.44 -18.53 3.60
C VAL A 387 26.93 -18.39 3.88
N ARG A 388 27.62 -19.45 4.33
CA ARG A 388 29.09 -19.41 4.49
C ARG A 388 29.80 -19.03 3.20
N ARG A 389 29.43 -19.65 2.07
CA ARG A 389 29.97 -19.30 0.75
C ARG A 389 29.70 -17.85 0.37
N TYR A 390 28.47 -17.36 0.59
CA TYR A 390 28.16 -15.95 0.33
C TYR A 390 28.96 -14.99 1.22
N ASN A 391 29.13 -15.32 2.49
CA ASN A 391 29.90 -14.49 3.41
C ASN A 391 31.38 -14.43 2.99
N GLU A 392 31.94 -15.54 2.50
CA GLU A 392 33.28 -15.60 1.90
C GLU A 392 33.37 -14.77 0.62
N GLU A 393 32.45 -14.96 -0.34
CA GLU A 393 32.36 -14.17 -1.59
C GLU A 393 32.29 -12.66 -1.30
N GLY A 394 31.44 -12.25 -0.36
CA GLY A 394 31.25 -10.86 0.03
C GLY A 394 32.50 -10.24 0.67
N ARG A 395 33.24 -11.01 1.47
CA ARG A 395 34.50 -10.57 2.10
C ARG A 395 35.65 -10.50 1.09
N SER A 396 35.78 -11.50 0.22
CA SER A 396 36.82 -11.55 -0.80
C SER A 396 36.63 -10.48 -1.87
N GLY A 397 35.38 -10.17 -2.25
CA GLY A 397 35.05 -9.09 -3.19
C GLY A 397 35.40 -7.68 -2.67
N ARG A 398 35.51 -7.50 -1.34
CA ARG A 398 35.98 -6.24 -0.72
C ARG A 398 37.51 -6.05 -0.82
N GLY A 399 38.27 -7.13 -1.03
CA GLY A 399 39.74 -7.11 -0.99
C GLY A 399 40.45 -6.66 -2.27
N GLY A 400 39.74 -6.41 -3.37
CA GLY A 400 40.34 -6.07 -4.66
C GLY A 400 40.76 -4.59 -4.85
N GLY A 401 40.45 -3.71 -3.89
CA GLY A 401 40.61 -2.25 -4.05
C GLY A 401 41.81 -1.62 -3.34
N GLY A 402 42.62 -2.36 -2.59
CA GLY A 402 43.71 -1.76 -1.83
C GLY A 402 44.73 -2.77 -1.35
N GLY A 403 45.90 -2.80 -1.98
CA GLY A 403 46.99 -3.68 -1.54
C GLY A 403 48.08 -3.95 -2.57
N GLY A 404 48.54 -2.94 -3.31
CA GLY A 404 49.75 -3.05 -4.14
C GLY A 404 51.01 -2.75 -3.33
N GLY A 405 51.40 -3.64 -2.42
CA GLY A 405 52.64 -3.54 -1.66
C GLY A 405 53.76 -4.41 -2.23
N GLY A 406 54.82 -3.77 -2.72
CA GLY A 406 56.22 -4.23 -2.58
C GLY A 406 56.75 -5.28 -3.56
N GLY A 407 57.65 -4.87 -4.46
CA GLY A 407 58.46 -5.77 -5.28
C GLY A 407 59.61 -5.08 -6.04
N GLY A 408 60.69 -4.77 -5.32
CA GLY A 408 62.11 -4.61 -5.71
C GLY A 408 62.60 -4.33 -7.15
N GLY A 409 63.55 -3.37 -7.24
CA GLY A 409 64.59 -3.21 -8.28
C GLY A 409 64.59 -1.79 -8.86
N GLY A 410 65.65 -0.97 -8.89
CA GLY A 410 67.08 -1.15 -8.70
C GLY A 410 67.83 -0.37 -9.80
N GLY A 411 68.43 0.78 -9.47
CA GLY A 411 69.34 1.60 -10.32
C GLY A 411 68.65 2.55 -11.31
N GLY A 412 69.11 3.77 -11.62
CA GLY A 412 70.27 4.57 -11.25
C GLY A 412 70.48 5.65 -12.33
N GLY A 413 70.80 6.89 -11.92
CA GLY A 413 71.64 7.83 -12.70
C GLY A 413 71.00 8.93 -13.58
N GLY A 414 71.29 10.20 -13.21
CA GLY A 414 71.50 11.38 -14.09
C GLY A 414 70.28 12.01 -14.77
N GLY A 415 70.11 13.34 -14.92
CA GLY A 415 70.92 14.53 -14.66
C GLY A 415 70.41 15.69 -15.54
N GLY A 416 70.40 16.93 -15.03
CA GLY A 416 70.22 18.21 -15.77
C GLY A 416 68.82 18.51 -16.33
N GLY A 417 68.31 19.74 -16.44
CA GLY A 417 68.82 21.09 -16.19
C GLY A 417 67.92 22.11 -16.93
N GLY A 418 67.76 23.33 -16.38
CA GLY A 418 67.23 24.54 -17.05
C GLY A 418 65.71 24.59 -17.34
N GLY A 419 64.99 25.71 -17.29
CA GLY A 419 65.30 27.13 -17.11
C GLY A 419 64.19 27.98 -17.76
N GLY A 420 63.85 29.13 -17.16
CA GLY A 420 63.08 30.25 -17.74
C GLY A 420 61.56 30.06 -17.85
N GLY A 421 60.69 31.05 -17.67
CA GLY A 421 60.84 32.49 -17.47
C GLY A 421 59.58 33.21 -17.98
N GLY A 422 59.14 34.27 -17.27
CA GLY A 422 58.21 35.33 -17.72
C GLY A 422 56.71 34.96 -17.77
N GLY A 423 55.75 35.82 -17.46
CA GLY A 423 55.75 37.26 -17.17
C GLY A 423 54.44 37.90 -17.70
N GLY A 424 53.83 38.79 -16.90
CA GLY A 424 52.81 39.78 -17.30
C GLY A 424 51.36 39.26 -17.46
N GLY A 425 50.30 39.97 -17.10
CA GLY A 425 50.12 41.35 -16.64
C GLY A 425 48.79 41.93 -17.19
N GLY A 426 48.05 42.67 -16.37
CA GLY A 426 46.97 43.62 -16.76
C GLY A 426 45.63 43.00 -17.21
N GLY A 427 44.44 43.54 -16.93
CA GLY A 427 44.03 44.88 -16.51
C GLY A 427 42.95 45.42 -17.47
N GLY A 428 41.87 46.01 -16.92
CA GLY A 428 40.82 46.77 -17.64
C GLY A 428 39.53 45.97 -17.87
N GLY A 429 38.35 46.37 -17.39
CA GLY A 429 37.65 47.65 -17.65
C GLY A 429 36.87 47.49 -18.97
N GLY A 430 35.55 47.58 -19.10
CA GLY A 430 34.58 48.51 -18.52
C GLY A 430 33.71 49.03 -19.70
N GLY A 431 32.39 49.11 -19.51
CA GLY A 431 31.43 49.70 -20.47
C GLY A 431 30.91 48.72 -21.54
N GLY A 432 29.65 48.74 -21.96
CA GLY A 432 28.54 49.66 -21.76
C GLY A 432 27.53 49.50 -22.90
N GLY A 433 26.27 49.88 -22.67
CA GLY A 433 25.19 49.98 -23.66
C GLY A 433 24.43 48.68 -23.87
N GLY A 434 23.11 48.61 -23.96
CA GLY A 434 22.00 49.54 -24.15
C GLY A 434 20.86 48.63 -24.65
N GLY A 435 19.66 48.62 -24.11
CA GLY A 435 18.60 49.61 -24.34
C GLY A 435 17.33 48.89 -24.80
N GLY A 436 16.16 49.45 -24.43
CA GLY A 436 14.82 49.12 -24.93
C GLY A 436 14.13 47.94 -24.21
N GLY A 437 12.89 48.03 -23.72
CA GLY A 437 11.82 49.00 -23.90
C GLY A 437 10.49 48.28 -24.11
N GLY A 438 9.45 48.64 -23.33
CA GLY A 438 8.03 48.31 -23.53
C GLY A 438 7.57 46.97 -22.91
N GLY A 439 6.46 46.86 -22.17
CA GLY A 439 5.34 47.76 -21.93
C GLY A 439 4.02 47.10 -22.35
N GLY A 440 3.11 46.91 -21.38
CA GLY A 440 1.66 46.88 -21.61
C GLY A 440 0.97 45.51 -21.60
N GLY A 441 -0.11 45.40 -20.82
CA GLY A 441 -1.12 44.35 -20.91
C GLY A 441 -1.65 43.89 -19.58
#